data_AF-A1ZW84-F1
#
_entry.id   AF-A1ZW84-F1
#
_cell.length_a   1.000
_cell.length_b   1.000
_cell.length_c   1.000
_cell.angle_alpha   90.00
_cell.angle_beta   90.00
_cell.angle_gamma   90.00
#
_symmetry.space_group_name_H-M   'P 1'
#
loop_
_entity.id
_entity.type
_entity.pdbx_description
1 polymer ?
#
loop_
_entity_poly.entity_id
_entity_poly.type
_entity_poly.pdbx_seq_one_letter_code
_entity_poly.pdbx_strand_id
1 'polypeptide(L)'
;MIDNVKGSTGEGGHELASNVVAGDNVRWSIVAVSPSDQIDITGFTCLQHPNGPDGKSCEGAFGRNGIMNTPRQNAGTNRVYWESTVQSRDFQDDHYFQYSVSFRANGHTYTYDPFLKVVRQHELVA
;
A
#
# COMPACT_ATOMS: atom_id res chain seq x y z
N MET A 1 5.06 -8.46 -1.72
CA MET A 1 5.50 -7.11 -2.09
C MET A 1 6.79 -6.81 -1.34
N ILE A 2 7.60 -5.86 -1.82
CA ILE A 2 8.84 -5.37 -1.16
C ILE A 2 8.69 -3.85 -1.11
N ASP A 3 9.03 -3.21 0.00
CA ASP A 3 9.13 -1.76 0.12
C ASP A 3 10.57 -1.31 0.46
N ASN A 4 10.77 -0.01 0.64
CA ASN A 4 12.06 0.56 1.00
C ASN A 4 11.97 1.36 2.30
N VAL A 5 11.03 0.97 3.17
CA VAL A 5 10.71 1.67 4.41
C VAL A 5 11.31 0.90 5.59
N LYS A 6 12.02 1.63 6.46
CA LYS A 6 12.55 1.05 7.69
C LYS A 6 11.42 0.65 8.63
N GLY A 7 11.52 -0.57 9.18
CA GLY A 7 10.56 -1.11 10.15
C GLY A 7 9.31 -1.72 9.54
N SER A 8 9.23 -1.83 8.20
CA SER A 8 8.20 -2.63 7.54
C SER A 8 8.35 -4.12 7.87
N THR A 9 7.22 -4.83 7.85
CA THR A 9 7.16 -6.27 8.17
C THR A 9 6.41 -7.05 7.10
N GLY A 10 6.67 -8.35 6.98
CA GLY A 10 5.87 -9.25 6.16
C GLY A 10 6.23 -9.26 4.66
N GLU A 11 7.43 -8.86 4.28
CA GLU A 11 7.90 -8.96 2.88
C GLU A 11 8.03 -10.41 2.41
N GLY A 12 7.97 -10.63 1.09
CA GLY A 12 8.39 -11.92 0.51
C GLY A 12 7.45 -13.11 0.69
N GLY A 13 6.16 -12.89 0.99
CA GLY A 13 5.15 -13.98 1.04
C GLY A 13 4.16 -13.88 2.21
N HIS A 14 4.41 -12.97 3.14
CA HIS A 14 3.48 -12.60 4.20
C HIS A 14 2.68 -11.33 3.80
N GLU A 15 1.71 -10.93 4.63
CA GLU A 15 1.00 -9.67 4.45
C GLU A 15 1.94 -8.51 4.78
N LEU A 16 2.30 -7.72 3.76
CA LEU A 16 3.16 -6.55 3.92
C LEU A 16 2.45 -5.48 4.73
N ALA A 17 3.14 -4.93 5.72
CA ALA A 17 2.74 -3.71 6.43
C ALA A 17 3.85 -2.66 6.32
N SER A 18 3.57 -1.57 5.60
CA SER A 18 4.53 -0.47 5.41
C SER A 18 4.26 0.67 6.39
N ASN A 19 5.31 1.14 7.08
CA ASN A 19 5.19 2.31 7.96
C ASN A 19 5.04 3.60 7.12
N VAL A 20 4.15 4.49 7.53
CA VAL A 20 3.91 5.77 6.85
C VAL A 20 3.64 6.88 7.85
N VAL A 21 3.95 8.12 7.46
CA VAL A 21 3.61 9.34 8.21
C VAL A 21 2.84 10.31 7.32
N ALA A 22 2.15 11.28 7.94
CA ALA A 22 1.49 12.35 7.20
C ALA A 22 2.48 13.09 6.28
N GLY A 23 2.09 13.27 5.02
CA GLY A 23 2.91 13.91 3.99
C GLY A 23 3.74 12.95 3.15
N ASP A 24 3.88 11.67 3.53
CA ASP A 24 4.57 10.69 2.69
C ASP A 24 3.88 10.52 1.34
N ASN A 25 4.68 10.40 0.27
CA ASN A 25 4.19 9.97 -1.03
C ASN A 25 4.47 8.47 -1.19
N VAL A 26 3.40 7.69 -1.20
CA VAL A 26 3.48 6.24 -1.40
C VAL A 26 3.35 5.95 -2.89
N ARG A 27 4.31 5.20 -3.43
CA ARG A 27 4.37 4.84 -4.84
C ARG A 27 4.37 3.33 -5.02
N TRP A 28 3.45 2.85 -5.84
CA TRP A 28 3.33 1.45 -6.20
C TRP A 28 3.78 1.25 -7.63
N SER A 29 4.61 0.24 -7.83
CA SER A 29 4.94 -0.27 -9.16
C SER A 29 4.98 -1.78 -9.10
N ILE A 30 4.77 -2.41 -10.25
CA ILE A 30 4.85 -3.85 -10.39
C ILE A 30 5.90 -4.19 -11.46
N VAL A 31 6.51 -5.37 -11.35
CA VAL A 31 7.44 -5.91 -12.33
C VAL A 31 7.35 -7.42 -12.28
N ALA A 32 7.40 -8.05 -13.44
CA ALA A 32 7.42 -9.50 -13.52
C ALA A 32 8.82 -10.03 -13.21
N VAL A 33 8.89 -11.20 -12.58
CA VAL A 33 10.16 -11.90 -12.39
C VAL A 33 10.68 -12.40 -13.74
N SER A 34 9.81 -12.97 -14.56
CA SER A 34 10.15 -13.34 -15.93
C SER A 34 10.01 -12.13 -16.87
N PRO A 35 11.01 -11.81 -17.70
CA PRO A 35 10.89 -10.76 -18.71
C PRO A 35 9.80 -11.03 -19.77
N SER A 36 9.36 -12.27 -19.91
CA SER A 36 8.30 -12.66 -20.87
C SER A 36 6.89 -12.34 -20.39
N ASP A 37 6.70 -12.16 -19.08
CA ASP A 37 5.38 -12.00 -18.50
C ASP A 37 4.94 -10.53 -18.58
N GLN A 38 3.70 -10.33 -18.98
CA GLN A 38 3.07 -9.01 -18.94
C GLN A 38 2.36 -8.86 -17.61
N ILE A 39 2.72 -7.81 -16.86
CA ILE A 39 2.09 -7.51 -15.57
C ILE A 39 1.86 -6.02 -15.39
N ASP A 40 0.63 -5.66 -15.03
CA ASP A 40 0.20 -4.27 -14.85
C ASP A 40 -0.74 -4.14 -13.64
N ILE A 41 -0.57 -3.08 -12.85
CA ILE A 41 -1.55 -2.69 -11.84
C ILE A 41 -2.77 -2.11 -12.56
N THR A 42 -3.95 -2.66 -12.27
CA THR A 42 -5.21 -2.27 -12.89
C THR A 42 -6.07 -1.37 -11.99
N GLY A 43 -5.77 -1.33 -10.69
CA GLY A 43 -6.41 -0.39 -9.78
C GLY A 43 -6.26 -0.74 -8.32
N PHE A 44 -6.96 0.04 -7.50
CA PHE A 44 -6.94 -0.05 -6.04
C PHE A 44 -8.36 -0.04 -5.49
N THR A 45 -8.62 -0.88 -4.50
CA THR A 45 -9.88 -0.91 -3.75
C THR A 45 -9.61 -0.99 -2.24
N CYS A 46 -10.67 -0.89 -1.45
CA CYS A 46 -10.63 -1.22 -0.02
C CYS A 46 -11.58 -2.38 0.24
N LEU A 47 -11.02 -3.56 0.47
CA LEU A 47 -11.71 -4.62 1.19
C LEU A 47 -11.34 -4.44 2.66
N GLN A 48 -12.30 -4.05 3.49
CA GLN A 48 -12.07 -3.95 4.92
C GLN A 48 -12.07 -5.38 5.50
N HIS A 49 -10.90 -5.90 5.87
CA HIS A 49 -10.84 -7.05 6.75
C HIS A 49 -11.23 -6.60 8.18
N PRO A 50 -11.90 -7.45 8.99
CA PRO A 50 -12.28 -7.08 10.34
C PRO A 50 -11.09 -6.84 11.27
N ASN A 51 -9.94 -7.46 10.98
CA ASN A 51 -8.72 -7.37 11.80
C ASN A 51 -7.48 -7.14 10.92
N GLY A 52 -6.58 -6.27 11.36
CA GLY A 52 -5.24 -6.08 10.81
C GLY A 52 -4.23 -7.11 11.33
N PRO A 53 -2.94 -6.98 10.97
CA PRO A 53 -1.91 -7.96 11.28
C PRO A 53 -1.59 -8.07 12.77
N ASP A 54 -1.96 -7.08 13.58
CA ASP A 54 -1.85 -7.10 15.04
C ASP A 54 -3.13 -7.59 15.75
N GLY A 55 -4.13 -8.06 14.98
CA GLY A 55 -5.41 -8.53 15.49
C GLY A 55 -6.40 -7.43 15.88
N LYS A 56 -6.09 -6.14 15.68
CA LYS A 56 -7.00 -5.01 15.94
C LYS A 56 -7.83 -4.67 14.71
N SER A 57 -8.92 -3.95 14.90
CA SER A 57 -9.73 -3.46 13.77
C SER A 57 -8.89 -2.65 12.79
N CYS A 58 -8.91 -3.02 11.51
CA CYS A 58 -8.30 -2.23 10.45
C CYS A 58 -9.35 -1.44 9.66
N GLU A 59 -8.99 -0.22 9.29
CA GLU A 59 -9.80 0.65 8.44
C GLU A 59 -9.35 0.57 6.99
N GLY A 60 -10.18 1.03 6.05
CA GLY A 60 -9.76 1.15 4.66
C GLY A 60 -8.77 2.29 4.47
N ALA A 61 -7.65 2.06 3.78
CA ALA A 61 -6.64 3.09 3.52
C ALA A 61 -7.13 4.25 2.65
N PHE A 62 -8.17 4.02 1.82
CA PHE A 62 -8.66 5.00 0.86
C PHE A 62 -10.04 5.56 1.20
N GLY A 63 -10.26 6.83 0.86
CA GLY A 63 -11.57 7.48 0.90
C GLY A 63 -11.79 8.29 2.18
N ARG A 64 -13.06 8.59 2.48
CA ARG A 64 -13.45 9.61 3.49
C ARG A 64 -12.86 9.38 4.88
N ASN A 65 -12.74 8.11 5.29
CA ASN A 65 -12.24 7.73 6.61
C ASN A 65 -10.83 7.15 6.53
N GLY A 66 -10.27 6.99 5.32
CA GLY A 66 -8.92 6.48 5.14
C GLY A 66 -7.85 7.55 5.37
N ILE A 67 -6.60 7.15 5.19
CA ILE A 67 -5.43 8.03 5.29
C ILE A 67 -5.00 8.59 3.95
N MET A 68 -5.62 8.19 2.84
CA MET A 68 -5.26 8.61 1.49
C MET A 68 -6.46 8.69 0.55
N ASN A 69 -6.29 9.40 -0.57
CA ASN A 69 -7.18 9.24 -1.72
C ASN A 69 -6.79 7.98 -2.51
N THR A 70 -7.71 7.45 -3.32
CA THR A 70 -7.41 6.36 -4.24
C THR A 70 -6.21 6.74 -5.13
N PRO A 71 -5.17 5.89 -5.23
CA PRO A 71 -3.98 6.19 -6.00
C PRO A 71 -4.31 6.51 -7.45
N ARG A 72 -3.51 7.40 -8.05
CA ARG A 72 -3.62 7.77 -9.46
C ARG A 72 -2.45 7.20 -10.24
N GLN A 73 -2.74 6.71 -11.44
CA GLN A 73 -1.70 6.24 -12.34
C GLN A 73 -0.90 7.41 -12.89
N ASN A 74 0.41 7.28 -12.85
CA ASN A 74 1.35 8.19 -13.46
C ASN A 74 2.12 7.43 -14.55
N ALA A 75 1.82 7.76 -15.81
CA ALA A 75 2.49 7.21 -16.98
C ALA A 75 3.67 8.11 -17.36
N GLY A 76 4.73 8.08 -16.57
CA GLY A 76 5.99 8.72 -16.90
C GLY A 76 6.75 7.96 -18.01
N THR A 77 7.76 8.58 -18.60
CA THR A 77 8.51 8.04 -19.76
C THR A 77 9.26 6.74 -19.49
N ASN A 78 9.60 6.43 -18.23
CA ASN A 78 10.50 5.33 -17.89
C ASN A 78 9.83 4.16 -17.15
N ARG A 79 8.71 4.39 -16.44
CA ARG A 79 7.97 3.34 -15.75
C ARG A 79 6.59 3.85 -15.35
N VAL A 80 5.58 3.01 -15.53
CA VAL A 80 4.24 3.24 -14.98
C VAL A 80 4.27 2.95 -13.48
N TYR A 81 3.80 3.91 -12.69
CA TYR A 81 3.58 3.73 -11.25
C TYR A 81 2.26 4.36 -10.86
N TRP A 82 1.78 4.01 -9.69
CA TRP A 82 0.61 4.63 -9.07
C TRP A 82 1.06 5.35 -7.81
N GLU A 83 0.46 6.49 -7.49
CA GLU A 83 0.86 7.26 -6.31
C GLU A 83 -0.33 7.90 -5.59
N SER A 84 -0.14 8.12 -4.28
CA SER A 84 -1.01 8.91 -3.42
C SER A 84 -0.21 9.49 -2.26
N THR A 85 -0.75 10.53 -1.64
CA THR A 85 -0.10 11.20 -0.50
C THR A 85 -0.86 10.89 0.78
N VAL A 86 -0.13 10.55 1.83
CA VAL A 86 -0.66 10.26 3.16
C VAL A 86 -1.16 11.55 3.81
N GLN A 87 -2.41 11.51 4.23
CA GLN A 87 -3.19 12.59 4.85
C GLN A 87 -3.71 12.14 6.23
N SER A 88 -2.93 11.31 6.94
CA SER A 88 -3.27 10.85 8.28
C SER A 88 -3.36 12.01 9.27
N ARG A 89 -4.10 11.76 10.35
CA ARG A 89 -4.27 12.67 11.49
C ARG A 89 -3.69 12.00 12.74
N ASP A 90 -3.29 12.78 13.73
CA ASP A 90 -2.62 12.28 14.94
C ASP A 90 -3.39 11.16 15.68
N PHE A 91 -4.73 11.17 15.64
CA PHE A 91 -5.53 10.10 16.27
C PHE A 91 -5.49 8.76 15.51
N GLN A 92 -4.87 8.71 14.34
CA GLN A 92 -4.69 7.52 13.51
C GLN A 92 -3.29 6.92 13.70
N ASP A 93 -2.43 7.50 14.54
CA ASP A 93 -1.13 6.94 14.87
C ASP A 93 -1.28 5.53 15.47
N ASP A 94 -0.34 4.64 15.17
CA ASP A 94 -0.32 3.23 15.57
C ASP A 94 -1.46 2.37 15.00
N HIS A 95 -2.25 2.88 14.06
CA HIS A 95 -3.32 2.12 13.40
C HIS A 95 -2.88 1.52 12.05
N TYR A 96 -3.50 0.39 11.69
CA TYR A 96 -3.33 -0.26 10.40
C TYR A 96 -4.50 0.06 9.46
N PHE A 97 -4.15 0.38 8.23
CA PHE A 97 -5.08 0.68 7.14
C PHE A 97 -4.86 -0.30 6.00
N GLN A 98 -5.87 -1.10 5.69
CA GLN A 98 -5.79 -2.10 4.62
C GLN A 98 -6.18 -1.52 3.27
N TYR A 99 -5.53 -1.98 2.22
CA TYR A 99 -5.96 -1.75 0.86
C TYR A 99 -5.77 -3.01 0.02
N SER A 100 -6.47 -3.05 -1.11
CA SER A 100 -6.31 -4.09 -2.13
C SER A 100 -5.71 -3.47 -3.37
N VAL A 101 -4.64 -4.07 -3.90
CA VAL A 101 -4.11 -3.77 -5.23
C VAL A 101 -4.52 -4.86 -6.20
N SER A 102 -5.24 -4.48 -7.25
CA SER A 102 -5.59 -5.36 -8.36
C SER A 102 -4.53 -5.24 -9.45
N PHE A 103 -4.09 -6.38 -9.98
CA PHE A 103 -3.16 -6.42 -11.10
C PHE A 103 -3.55 -7.52 -12.08
N ARG A 104 -3.18 -7.33 -13.34
CA ARG A 104 -3.34 -8.31 -14.40
C ARG A 104 -1.99 -8.89 -14.74
N ALA A 105 -1.86 -10.22 -14.71
CA ALA A 105 -0.67 -10.93 -15.14
C ALA A 105 -1.05 -11.96 -16.22
N ASN A 106 -0.42 -11.89 -17.40
CA ASN A 106 -0.65 -12.79 -18.53
C ASN A 106 -2.15 -13.02 -18.85
N GLY A 107 -2.94 -11.96 -18.80
CA GLY A 107 -4.36 -12.00 -19.11
C GLY A 107 -5.30 -12.25 -17.91
N HIS A 108 -4.79 -12.76 -16.78
CA HIS A 108 -5.55 -13.07 -15.58
C HIS A 108 -5.48 -11.96 -14.52
N THR A 109 -6.56 -11.77 -13.76
CA THR A 109 -6.64 -10.77 -12.69
C THR A 109 -6.36 -11.40 -11.33
N TYR A 110 -5.55 -10.71 -10.54
CA TYR A 110 -5.18 -11.08 -9.18
C TYR A 110 -5.34 -9.88 -8.25
N THR A 111 -5.45 -10.15 -6.96
CA THR A 111 -5.46 -9.15 -5.90
C THR A 111 -4.42 -9.48 -4.85
N TYR A 112 -3.90 -8.45 -4.20
CA TYR A 112 -3.07 -8.56 -3.01
C TYR A 112 -3.50 -7.49 -2.00
N ASP A 113 -3.61 -7.86 -0.73
CA ASP A 113 -4.28 -7.05 0.31
C ASP A 113 -3.32 -6.62 1.44
N PRO A 114 -2.35 -5.72 1.18
CA PRO A 114 -1.40 -5.24 2.18
C PRO A 114 -1.99 -4.18 3.12
N PHE A 115 -1.16 -3.77 4.08
CA PHE A 115 -1.46 -2.78 5.10
C PHE A 115 -0.49 -1.60 5.06
N LEU A 116 -0.97 -0.45 5.51
CA LEU A 116 -0.16 0.71 5.88
C LEU A 116 -0.33 0.95 7.37
N LYS A 117 0.78 1.06 8.09
CA LYS A 117 0.80 1.42 9.50
C LYS A 117 1.16 2.88 9.63
N VAL A 118 0.26 3.68 10.19
CA VAL A 118 0.63 5.06 10.53
C VAL A 118 1.53 5.03 11.76
N VAL A 119 2.72 5.57 11.64
CA VAL A 119 3.68 5.69 12.75
C VAL A 119 3.85 7.15 13.13
N ARG A 120 4.41 7.41 14.31
CA ARG A 120 4.68 8.80 14.71
C ARG A 120 5.90 9.32 13.97
N GLN A 121 5.86 10.60 13.57
CA GLN A 121 6.93 11.20 12.76
C GLN A 121 8.34 11.12 13.38
N HIS A 122 8.45 11.08 14.71
CA HIS A 122 9.73 10.95 15.40
C HIS A 122 10.27 9.51 15.46
N GLU A 123 9.47 8.49 15.14
CA GLU A 123 9.88 7.07 15.18
C GLU A 123 10.64 6.62 13.92
N LEU A 124 10.59 7.40 12.83
CA LEU A 124 11.33 7.12 11.59
C LEU A 124 12.82 7.51 11.62
N VAL A 125 13.26 8.20 12.68
CA VAL A 125 14.62 8.80 12.80
C VAL A 125 15.53 8.03 13.77
N ALA A 126 15.01 6.98 14.42
CA ALA A 126 15.76 6.16 15.38
C ALA A 126 16.47 4.96 14.72
#